data_AF-A0A2X1KUD0-F1
#
_entry.id   AF-A0A2X1KUD0-F1
#
_cell.length_a   1.000
_cell.length_b   1.000
_cell.length_c   1.000
_cell.angle_alpha   90.00
_cell.angle_beta   90.00
_cell.angle_gamma   90.00
#
_symmetry.space_group_name_H-M   'P 1'
#
loop_
_entity.id
_entity.type
_entity.pdbx_description
1 polymer ?
#
loop_
_entity_poly.entity_id
_entity_poly.type
_entity_poly.pdbx_seq_one_letter_code
_entity_poly.pdbx_strand_id
1 'polypeptide(L)'
;MAIRTAVPDATLIVDANESWRAEGLAARCQLLADLGVAMLEQPLPAQDDAALENFIHPLPICADESCHTRSNFEGAERAAMRWLILSSIKPGV
;
A
#
# COMPACT_ATOMS: atom_id res chain seq x y z
N MET A 1 3.04 -13.77 13.86
CA MET A 1 4.38 -13.17 13.91
C MET A 1 5.47 -14.21 13.63
N ALA A 2 5.54 -14.76 12.41
CA ALA A 2 6.55 -15.76 12.07
C ALA A 2 7.73 -15.16 11.29
N ILE A 3 7.43 -14.32 10.29
CA ILE A 3 8.42 -13.78 9.36
C ILE A 3 9.38 -12.79 10.06
N ARG A 4 8.86 -11.75 10.75
CA ARG A 4 9.73 -10.79 11.46
C ARG A 4 10.66 -11.46 12.48
N THR A 5 10.19 -12.49 13.19
CA THR A 5 11.04 -13.25 14.12
C THR A 5 12.13 -14.05 13.39
N ALA A 6 11.82 -14.60 12.21
CA ALA A 6 12.79 -15.34 11.40
C ALA A 6 13.83 -14.43 10.74
N VAL A 7 13.47 -13.18 10.43
CA VAL A 7 14.34 -12.19 9.80
C VAL A 7 14.29 -10.84 10.55
N PRO A 8 14.88 -10.74 11.76
CA PRO A 8 14.74 -9.55 12.60
C PRO A 8 15.30 -8.28 11.96
N ASP A 9 16.38 -8.41 11.18
CA ASP A 9 17.09 -7.25 10.61
C ASP A 9 16.70 -6.92 9.17
N ALA A 10 15.87 -7.76 8.53
CA ALA A 10 15.45 -7.52 7.15
C ALA A 10 14.49 -6.34 7.05
N THR A 11 14.66 -5.50 6.03
CA THR A 11 13.63 -4.57 5.60
C THR A 11 12.48 -5.37 4.98
N LEU A 12 11.30 -5.27 5.57
CA LEU A 12 10.11 -5.96 5.09
C LEU A 12 9.19 -4.96 4.41
N ILE A 13 8.72 -5.30 3.22
CA ILE A 13 7.59 -4.68 2.56
C ILE A 13 6.48 -5.72 2.46
N VAL A 14 5.22 -5.29 2.53
CA VAL A 14 4.07 -6.18 2.40
C VAL A 14 3.30 -5.77 1.17
N ASP A 15 3.10 -6.72 0.27
CA ASP A 15 2.21 -6.57 -0.87
C ASP A 15 0.93 -7.35 -0.60
N ALA A 16 -0.20 -6.63 -0.63
CA ALA A 16 -1.52 -7.17 -0.42
C ALA A 16 -2.27 -7.40 -1.74
N ASN A 17 -1.76 -6.94 -2.88
CA ASN A 17 -2.23 -7.23 -4.24
C ASN A 17 -3.77 -7.13 -4.37
N GLU A 18 -4.34 -6.02 -3.92
CA GLU A 18 -5.78 -5.70 -3.95
C GLU A 18 -6.69 -6.60 -3.08
N SER A 19 -6.12 -7.45 -2.22
CA SER A 19 -6.87 -8.52 -1.54
C SER A 19 -7.53 -8.11 -0.22
N TRP A 20 -7.22 -6.93 0.34
CA TRP A 20 -7.81 -6.48 1.60
C TRP A 20 -9.13 -5.73 1.38
N ARG A 21 -9.79 -5.39 2.49
CA ARG A 21 -11.04 -4.64 2.54
C ARG A 21 -10.90 -3.46 3.49
N ALA A 22 -11.81 -2.49 3.37
CA ALA A 22 -11.83 -1.31 4.23
C ALA A 22 -11.99 -1.68 5.73
N GLU A 23 -12.79 -2.70 6.03
CA GLU A 23 -13.02 -3.15 7.40
C GLU A 23 -11.72 -3.61 8.06
N GLY A 24 -11.32 -2.89 9.11
CA GLY A 24 -10.11 -3.21 9.87
C GLY A 24 -8.80 -2.81 9.18
N LEU A 25 -8.85 -2.06 8.08
CA LEU A 25 -7.65 -1.61 7.36
C LEU A 25 -6.69 -0.83 8.27
N ALA A 26 -7.18 0.17 8.99
CA ALA A 26 -6.36 0.97 9.92
C ALA A 26 -5.68 0.12 11.00
N ALA A 27 -6.40 -0.85 11.58
CA ALA A 27 -5.85 -1.76 12.59
C ALA A 27 -4.78 -2.69 12.01
N ARG A 28 -4.97 -3.17 10.78
CA ARG A 28 -3.95 -3.97 10.07
C ARG A 28 -2.71 -3.12 9.76
N CYS A 29 -2.88 -1.89 9.28
CA CYS A 29 -1.76 -0.97 9.05
C CYS A 29 -0.99 -0.71 10.34
N GLN A 30 -1.69 -0.49 11.46
CA GLN A 30 -1.02 -0.31 12.76
C GLN A 30 -0.20 -1.54 13.15
N LEU A 31 -0.74 -2.75 12.97
CA LEU A 31 -0.01 -3.99 13.23
C LEU A 31 1.26 -4.11 12.36
N LEU A 32 1.19 -3.74 11.08
CA LEU A 32 2.36 -3.75 10.19
C LEU A 32 3.43 -2.74 10.66
N ALA A 33 3.01 -1.55 11.09
CA ALA A 33 3.91 -0.55 11.64
C ALA A 33 4.57 -1.04 12.94
N ASP A 34 3.82 -1.65 13.84
CA ASP A 34 4.33 -2.23 15.10
C ASP A 34 5.34 -3.37 14.84
N LEU A 35 5.22 -4.06 13.71
CA LEU A 35 6.14 -5.10 13.24
C LEU A 35 7.37 -4.55 12.50
N GLY A 36 7.48 -3.24 12.33
CA GLY A 36 8.56 -2.59 11.60
C GLY A 36 8.55 -2.93 10.10
N VAL A 37 7.37 -3.01 9.50
CA VAL A 37 7.22 -3.09 8.03
C VAL A 37 7.45 -1.69 7.45
N ALA A 38 8.30 -1.61 6.43
CA ALA A 38 8.72 -0.35 5.84
C ALA A 38 7.68 0.27 4.91
N MET A 39 6.83 -0.54 4.27
CA MET A 39 5.82 -0.10 3.32
C MET A 39 4.75 -1.19 3.09
N LEU A 40 3.50 -0.76 2.86
CA LEU A 40 2.37 -1.59 2.42
C LEU A 40 1.96 -1.23 0.98
N GLU A 41 1.93 -2.21 0.09
CA GLU A 41 1.60 -2.05 -1.32
C GLU A 41 0.17 -2.50 -1.59
N GLN A 42 -0.55 -1.66 -2.36
CA GLN A 42 -1.88 -1.87 -2.91
C GLN A 42 -2.81 -2.74 -2.02
N PRO A 43 -3.19 -2.27 -0.82
CA PRO A 43 -4.05 -3.06 0.07
C PRO A 43 -5.45 -3.26 -0.48
N LEU A 44 -5.99 -2.27 -1.17
CA LEU A 44 -7.36 -2.26 -1.66
C LEU A 44 -7.40 -2.36 -3.18
N PRO A 45 -8.51 -2.86 -3.75
CA PRO A 45 -8.74 -2.78 -5.18
C PRO A 45 -8.62 -1.34 -5.68
N ALA A 46 -7.96 -1.15 -6.82
CA ALA A 46 -7.71 0.17 -7.41
C ALA A 46 -8.97 1.00 -7.69
N GLN A 47 -10.12 0.33 -7.70
CA GLN A 47 -11.43 0.92 -8.05
C GLN A 47 -12.30 1.12 -6.80
N ASP A 48 -11.77 0.76 -5.62
CA ASP A 48 -12.45 0.80 -4.32
C ASP A 48 -11.42 1.04 -3.19
N ASP A 49 -10.57 2.07 -3.36
CA ASP A 49 -9.47 2.40 -2.45
C ASP A 49 -9.72 3.68 -1.61
N ALA A 50 -10.88 4.31 -1.75
CA ALA A 50 -11.26 5.55 -1.05
C ALA A 50 -11.17 5.45 0.48
N ALA A 51 -11.25 4.24 1.04
CA ALA A 51 -11.09 4.03 2.48
C ALA A 51 -9.70 4.40 3.00
N LEU A 52 -8.69 4.51 2.13
CA LEU A 52 -7.35 4.97 2.48
C LEU A 52 -7.31 6.44 2.93
N GLU A 53 -8.28 7.26 2.54
CA GLU A 53 -8.36 8.67 2.97
C GLU A 53 -8.91 8.83 4.40
N ASN A 54 -9.56 7.79 4.94
CA ASN A 54 -10.35 7.89 6.17
C ASN A 54 -9.55 7.69 7.45
N PHE A 55 -8.21 7.54 7.37
CA PHE A 55 -7.36 7.36 8.54
C PHE A 55 -5.93 7.86 8.29
N ILE A 56 -5.21 8.14 9.38
CA ILE A 56 -3.79 8.49 9.33
C ILE A 56 -2.97 7.23 9.11
N HIS A 57 -2.10 7.24 8.10
CA HIS A 57 -1.28 6.07 7.77
C HIS A 57 -0.11 5.93 8.75
N PRO A 58 -0.01 4.82 9.51
CA PRO A 58 1.09 4.59 10.45
C PRO A 58 2.37 4.10 9.75
N LEU A 59 2.27 3.69 8.49
CA LEU A 59 3.38 3.34 7.60
C LEU A 59 3.09 3.82 6.17
N PRO A 60 4.10 3.98 5.31
CA PRO A 60 3.90 4.31 3.91
C PRO A 60 2.98 3.32 3.19
N ILE A 61 2.03 3.84 2.40
CA ILE A 61 1.20 3.06 1.49
C ILE A 61 1.58 3.41 0.04
N CYS A 62 1.78 2.38 -0.78
CA CYS A 62 2.24 2.49 -2.16
C CYS A 62 1.14 2.06 -3.13
N ALA A 63 1.02 2.81 -4.24
CA ALA A 63 0.19 2.45 -5.38
C ALA A 63 0.99 1.57 -6.35
N ASP A 64 0.37 0.50 -6.84
CA ASP A 64 0.84 -0.24 -8.03
C ASP A 64 -0.28 -0.27 -9.09
N GLU A 65 -1.30 -1.11 -8.90
CA GLU A 65 -2.43 -1.21 -9.83
C GLU A 65 -3.29 0.06 -9.91
N SER A 66 -3.35 0.86 -8.82
CA SER A 66 -4.02 2.17 -8.85
C SER A 66 -3.33 3.18 -9.78
N CYS A 67 -2.10 2.93 -10.27
CA CYS A 67 -1.37 3.94 -11.04
C CYS A 67 -0.52 3.40 -12.21
N HIS A 68 -1.19 3.07 -13.32
CA HIS A 68 -0.53 2.64 -14.57
C HIS A 68 -0.21 3.76 -15.58
N THR A 69 -0.91 4.88 -15.52
CA THR A 69 -0.70 6.03 -16.43
C THR A 69 -0.53 7.33 -15.64
N ARG A 70 0.04 8.37 -16.25
CA ARG A 70 0.16 9.70 -15.61
C ARG A 70 -1.18 10.25 -15.13
N SER A 71 -2.27 9.94 -15.83
CA SER A 71 -3.63 10.35 -15.43
C SER A 71 -4.13 9.63 -14.17
N ASN A 72 -3.57 8.46 -13.85
CA ASN A 72 -3.89 7.73 -12.62
C ASN A 72 -3.13 8.27 -11.40
N PHE A 73 -2.07 9.05 -11.61
CA PHE A 73 -1.29 9.63 -10.51
C PHE A 73 -2.12 10.58 -9.64
N GLU A 74 -3.00 11.39 -10.25
CA GLU A 74 -3.94 12.26 -9.51
C GLU A 74 -4.95 11.44 -8.68
N GLY A 75 -5.28 10.22 -9.11
CA GLY A 75 -6.14 9.30 -8.37
C GLY A 75 -5.42 8.69 -7.17
N ALA A 76 -4.17 8.26 -7.34
CA ALA A 76 -3.34 7.71 -6.27
C ALA A 76 -3.00 8.76 -5.19
N GLU A 77 -2.76 10.02 -5.59
CA GLU A 77 -2.59 11.13 -4.64
C GLU A 77 -3.84 11.35 -3.77
N ARG A 78 -5.04 11.17 -4.36
CA ARG A 78 -6.30 11.25 -3.60
C ARG A 78 -6.38 10.15 -2.56
N ALA A 79 -6.12 8.90 -2.93
CA ALA A 79 -6.11 7.75 -2.02
C ALA A 79 -4.99 7.79 -0.94
N ALA A 80 -4.31 8.93 -0.76
CA ALA A 80 -3.24 9.16 0.20
C ALA A 80 -2.02 8.24 0.04
N MET A 81 -1.89 7.59 -1.14
CA MET A 81 -0.72 6.78 -1.48
C MET A 81 0.45 7.72 -1.79
N ARG A 82 1.59 7.50 -1.14
CA ARG A 82 2.72 8.45 -1.13
C ARG A 82 3.96 7.95 -1.87
N TRP A 83 3.91 6.71 -2.34
CA TRP A 83 4.96 6.06 -3.10
C TRP A 83 4.34 5.34 -4.30
N LEU A 84 5.13 5.22 -5.36
CA LEU A 84 4.76 4.56 -6.61
C LEU A 84 5.80 3.48 -6.94
N ILE A 85 5.36 2.30 -7.35
CA ILE A 85 6.25 1.27 -7.88
C ILE A 85 6.42 1.47 -9.40
N LEU A 86 7.65 1.86 -9.79
CA LEU A 86 7.97 2.27 -11.16
C LEU A 86 7.98 1.13 -12.18
N SER A 87 7.99 -0.14 -11.76
CA SER A 87 7.93 -1.29 -12.68
C SER A 87 6.60 -1.41 -13.43
N SER A 88 5.54 -0.75 -12.96
CA SER A 88 4.19 -0.83 -13.55
C SER A 88 3.79 0.37 -14.42
N ILE A 89 4.69 1.36 -14.60
CA ILE A 89 4.54 2.34 -15.69
C ILE A 89 4.92 1.64 -16.99
N LYS A 90 3.97 0.91 -17.57
CA LYS A 90 4.13 0.45 -18.95
C LYS A 90 4.15 1.70 -19.85
N PRO A 91 5.18 1.89 -20.71
CA PRO A 91 5.17 2.97 -21.66
C PRO A 91 3.87 2.85 -22.46
N GLY A 92 3.07 3.92 -22.40
CA GLY A 92 1.76 3.96 -23.04
C GLY A 92 1.88 3.63 -24.53
N VAL A 93 0.82 3.02 -25.04
CA VAL A 93 0.43 3.12 -26.44
C VAL A 93 0.43 4.59 -26.87
#